data_AF-A0A1G1W6H8-F1
#
_entry.id   AF-A0A1G1W6H8-F1
#
_cell.length_a   1.000
_cell.length_b   1.000
_cell.length_c   1.000
_cell.angle_alpha   90.00
_cell.angle_beta   90.00
_cell.angle_gamma   90.00
#
_symmetry.space_group_name_H-M   'P 1'
#
loop_
_entity.id
_entity.type
_entity.pdbx_description
1 polymer ?
#
loop_
_entity_poly.entity_id
_entity_poly.type
_entity_poly.pdbx_seq_one_letter_code
_entity_poly.pdbx_strand_id
1 'polypeptide(L)'
;MGRETQKMSYEVGSRYPKSGEKVLIVQKKDYESGKLTEGVVKDVLTSKKFHPRGHKVRLTNGIIGRVQRFADDPREEEQVKPEINQSFENEKFLPSEDDLV
;
A
#
# COMPACT_ATOMS: atom_id res chain seq x y z
N MET A 1 -35.50 6.21 4.36
CA MET A 1 -34.16 6.67 4.77
C MET A 1 -33.17 5.54 4.50
N GLY A 2 -32.78 5.37 3.23
CA GLY A 2 -31.84 4.34 2.81
C GLY A 2 -30.42 4.78 3.17
N ARG A 3 -29.66 3.94 3.85
CA ARG A 3 -28.25 4.22 4.13
C ARG A 3 -27.47 3.97 2.84
N GLU A 4 -27.00 5.04 2.21
CA GLU A 4 -26.03 5.03 1.12
C GLU A 4 -24.87 4.11 1.52
N THR A 5 -24.74 2.96 0.86
CA THR A 5 -23.64 2.03 1.15
C THR A 5 -22.41 2.57 0.46
N GLN A 6 -21.61 3.37 1.17
CA GLN A 6 -20.28 3.75 0.70
C GLN A 6 -19.51 2.47 0.37
N LYS A 7 -19.39 2.18 -0.93
CA LYS A 7 -18.56 1.09 -1.43
C LYS A 7 -17.11 1.49 -1.22
N MET A 8 -16.54 1.14 -0.07
CA MET A 8 -15.09 0.97 0.02
C MET A 8 -14.74 -0.06 -1.07
N SER A 9 -14.08 0.39 -2.13
CA SER A 9 -13.59 -0.43 -3.23
C SER A 9 -12.28 -1.06 -2.79
N TYR A 10 -12.29 -2.37 -2.56
CA TYR A 10 -11.11 -3.10 -2.11
C TYR A 10 -10.36 -3.65 -3.32
N GLU A 11 -9.06 -3.37 -3.41
CA GLU A 11 -8.18 -3.73 -4.54
C GLU A 11 -7.84 -5.23 -4.60
N VAL A 12 -8.38 -6.02 -3.67
CA VAL A 12 -8.17 -7.48 -3.58
C VAL A 12 -8.96 -8.28 -4.61
N GLY A 13 -9.90 -7.66 -5.33
CA GLY A 13 -10.60 -8.27 -6.47
C GLY A 13 -11.10 -9.70 -6.19
N SER A 14 -10.80 -10.62 -7.12
CA SER A 14 -11.04 -12.07 -6.98
C SER A 14 -9.77 -12.87 -6.64
N ARG A 15 -8.67 -12.19 -6.26
CA ARG A 15 -7.40 -12.87 -5.97
C ARG A 15 -7.54 -13.62 -4.64
N TYR A 16 -7.36 -14.94 -4.71
CA TYR A 16 -7.43 -15.81 -3.54
C TYR A 16 -6.04 -15.89 -2.89
N PRO A 17 -5.89 -15.53 -1.60
CA PRO A 17 -4.60 -15.59 -0.92
C PRO A 17 -4.15 -17.04 -0.72
N LYS A 18 -2.84 -17.28 -0.83
CA LYS A 18 -2.22 -18.58 -0.53
C LYS A 18 -1.47 -18.52 0.80
N SER A 19 -1.32 -19.67 1.47
CA SER A 19 -0.44 -19.77 2.63
C SER A 19 1.01 -19.47 2.22
N GLY A 20 1.74 -18.73 3.05
CA GLY A 20 3.10 -18.26 2.75
C GLY A 20 3.18 -16.94 1.97
N GLU A 21 2.06 -16.39 1.51
CA GLU A 21 2.04 -15.13 0.76
C GLU A 21 2.06 -13.92 1.72
N LYS A 22 2.77 -12.86 1.34
CA LYS A 22 2.80 -11.60 2.09
C LYS A 22 1.60 -10.74 1.74
N VAL A 23 0.84 -10.36 2.77
CA VAL A 23 -0.40 -9.60 2.62
C VAL A 23 -0.49 -8.50 3.66
N LEU A 24 -1.22 -7.45 3.31
CA LEU A 24 -1.63 -6.41 4.24
C LEU A 24 -3.07 -6.65 4.65
N ILE A 25 -3.29 -6.84 5.95
CA ILE A 25 -4.61 -7.08 6.52
C ILE A 25 -5.07 -5.90 7.37
N VAL A 26 -6.37 -5.68 7.42
CA VAL A 26 -6.99 -4.79 8.40
C VAL A 26 -7.69 -5.62 9.48
N GLN A 27 -7.44 -5.28 10.74
CA GLN A 27 -8.11 -5.91 11.89
C GLN A 27 -9.40 -5.15 12.20
N LYS A 28 -10.37 -5.83 12.84
CA LYS A 28 -11.65 -5.20 13.20
C LYS A 28 -11.47 -3.94 14.06
N LYS A 29 -10.47 -3.93 14.95
CA LYS A 29 -10.12 -2.79 15.81
C LYS A 29 -9.59 -1.58 15.04
N ASP A 30 -9.05 -1.82 13.85
CA ASP A 30 -8.42 -0.82 12.99
C ASP A 30 -9.32 -0.44 11.79
N TYR A 31 -10.60 -0.82 11.81
CA TYR A 31 -11.55 -0.46 10.73
C TYR A 31 -11.81 1.05 10.64
N GLU A 32 -11.76 1.76 11.77
CA GLU A 32 -11.95 3.21 11.82
C GLU A 32 -10.66 3.96 11.47
N SER A 33 -9.51 3.44 11.92
CA SER A 33 -8.19 4.03 11.66
C SER A 33 -7.63 3.70 10.27
N GLY A 34 -8.12 2.63 9.64
CA GLY A 34 -7.59 2.14 8.36
C GLY A 34 -6.19 1.53 8.47
N LYS A 35 -5.68 1.28 9.68
CA LYS A 35 -4.31 0.78 9.87
C LYS A 35 -4.15 -0.63 9.30
N LEU A 36 -3.24 -0.76 8.34
CA LEU A 36 -2.87 -2.04 7.75
C LEU A 36 -1.75 -2.70 8.55
N THR A 37 -1.86 -4.01 8.73
CA THR A 37 -0.84 -4.86 9.32
C THR A 37 -0.29 -5.77 8.25
N GLU A 38 1.00 -5.65 7.96
CA GLU A 38 1.69 -6.59 7.08
C GLU A 38 1.92 -7.93 7.80
N GLY A 39 1.80 -9.03 7.07
CA GLY A 39 2.36 -10.30 7.51
C GLY A 39 2.12 -11.43 6.53
N VAL A 40 2.53 -12.63 6.93
CA VAL A 40 2.46 -13.83 6.10
C VAL A 40 1.19 -14.62 6.41
N VAL A 41 0.46 -15.03 5.38
CA VAL A 41 -0.74 -15.85 5.53
C VAL A 41 -0.39 -17.24 6.06
N LYS A 42 -1.02 -17.63 7.16
CA LYS A 42 -0.99 -19.00 7.68
C LYS A 42 -2.19 -19.80 7.18
N ASP A 43 -3.40 -19.33 7.48
CA ASP A 43 -4.65 -20.00 7.09
C ASP A 43 -5.61 -19.03 6.41
N VAL A 44 -6.33 -19.52 5.40
CA VAL A 44 -7.43 -18.78 4.77
C VAL A 44 -8.75 -19.26 5.36
N LEU A 45 -9.50 -18.34 6.00
CA LEU A 45 -10.75 -18.62 6.71
C LEU A 45 -11.99 -18.25 5.86
N THR A 46 -11.83 -18.09 4.55
CA THR A 46 -12.89 -17.73 3.61
C THR A 46 -13.13 -18.83 2.58
N SER A 47 -14.39 -19.21 2.41
CA SER A 47 -14.85 -20.25 1.48
C SER A 47 -15.32 -19.73 0.12
N LYS A 48 -15.92 -18.53 0.06
CA LYS A 48 -16.35 -17.93 -1.22
C LYS A 48 -15.17 -17.34 -2.00
N LYS A 49 -15.27 -17.25 -3.32
CA LYS A 49 -14.24 -16.64 -4.19
C LYS A 49 -14.31 -15.11 -4.25
N PHE A 50 -15.51 -14.54 -4.08
CA PHE A 50 -15.72 -13.09 -4.12
C PHE A 50 -16.09 -12.58 -2.74
N HIS A 51 -15.28 -11.66 -2.22
CA HIS A 51 -15.53 -11.00 -0.94
C HIS A 51 -15.38 -9.49 -1.10
N PRO A 52 -16.47 -8.72 -0.97
CA PRO A 52 -16.42 -7.28 -1.23
C PRO A 52 -15.49 -6.54 -0.30
N ARG A 53 -15.19 -7.06 0.90
CA ARG A 53 -14.23 -6.48 1.86
C ARG A 53 -12.95 -7.30 2.03
N GLY A 54 -12.65 -8.16 1.06
CA GLY A 54 -11.49 -9.04 1.11
C GLY A 54 -11.64 -10.33 1.92
N HIS A 55 -10.64 -11.18 1.75
CA HIS A 55 -10.58 -12.54 2.30
C HIS A 55 -10.24 -12.48 3.79
N LYS A 56 -10.89 -13.32 4.61
CA LYS A 56 -10.55 -13.44 6.03
C LYS A 56 -9.39 -14.41 6.14
N VAL A 57 -8.28 -13.97 6.71
CA VAL A 57 -7.08 -14.79 6.86
C VAL A 57 -6.55 -14.71 8.28
N ARG A 58 -5.79 -15.73 8.66
CA ARG A 58 -4.95 -15.75 9.86
C ARG A 58 -3.50 -15.63 9.43
N LEU A 59 -2.77 -14.71 10.04
CA LEU A 59 -1.32 -14.58 9.84
C LEU A 59 -0.53 -15.58 10.68
N THR A 60 0.74 -15.79 10.33
CA THR A 60 1.69 -16.59 11.12
C THR A 60 1.80 -16.10 12.57
N ASN A 61 1.66 -14.79 12.79
CA ASN A 61 1.68 -14.14 14.11
C ASN A 61 0.39 -14.37 14.93
N GLY A 62 -0.57 -15.16 14.42
CA GLY A 62 -1.86 -15.42 15.07
C GLY A 62 -2.93 -14.35 14.87
N ILE A 63 -2.58 -13.21 14.27
CA ILE A 63 -3.50 -12.10 13.98
C ILE A 63 -4.51 -12.51 12.91
N ILE A 64 -5.77 -12.13 13.09
CA ILE A 64 -6.86 -12.40 12.15
C ILE A 64 -7.39 -11.09 11.59
N GLY A 65 -7.51 -10.99 10.27
CA GLY A 65 -8.01 -9.79 9.61
C GLY A 65 -8.58 -10.04 8.22
N ARG A 66 -8.98 -8.95 7.56
CA ARG A 66 -9.41 -8.91 6.16
C ARG A 66 -8.24 -8.48 5.29
N VAL A 67 -7.94 -9.22 4.24
CA VAL A 67 -6.89 -8.84 3.27
C VAL A 67 -7.33 -7.61 2.49
N GLN A 68 -6.49 -6.58 2.49
CA GLN A 68 -6.68 -5.33 1.74
C GLN A 68 -5.78 -5.27 0.51
N ARG A 69 -4.52 -5.68 0.65
CA ARG A 69 -3.51 -5.69 -0.42
C ARG A 69 -2.60 -6.91 -0.32
N PHE A 70 -1.97 -7.24 -1.45
CA PHE A 70 -0.89 -8.21 -1.56
C PHE A 70 0.42 -7.44 -1.69
N ALA A 71 1.47 -7.86 -0.99
CA ALA A 71 2.77 -7.17 -1.06
C ALA A 71 3.50 -7.44 -2.39
N ASP A 72 3.16 -8.54 -3.08
CA ASP A 72 3.68 -8.90 -4.40
C ASP A 72 3.01 -8.12 -5.56
N ASP A 73 2.26 -7.06 -5.28
CA ASP A 73 1.62 -6.28 -6.33
C ASP A 73 2.56 -5.16 -6.82
N PRO A 74 3.17 -5.28 -8.02
CA PRO A 74 4.21 -4.36 -8.49
C PRO A 74 3.68 -2.97 -8.87
N ARG A 75 2.38 -2.68 -8.66
CA ARG A 75 1.77 -1.39 -9.02
C ARG A 75 2.19 -0.21 -8.11
N GLU A 76 2.99 -0.45 -7.06
CA GLU A 76 3.42 0.59 -6.11
C GLU A 76 4.79 1.23 -6.42
N GLU A 77 5.56 0.74 -7.40
CA GLU A 77 6.89 1.32 -7.71
C GLU A 77 6.84 2.62 -8.54
N GLU A 78 5.69 3.04 -9.05
CA GLU A 78 5.62 4.17 -10.00
C GLU A 78 5.43 5.56 -9.34
N GLN A 79 5.14 5.67 -8.04
CA GLN A 79 4.74 6.97 -7.44
C GLN A 79 5.59 7.48 -6.27
N VAL A 80 6.74 6.88 -5.96
CA VAL A 80 7.68 7.45 -4.99
C VAL A 80 9.10 7.50 -5.57
N LYS A 81 9.29 8.36 -6.58
CA LYS A 81 10.58 9.03 -6.74
C LYS A 81 10.46 10.36 -6.01
N PRO A 82 11.14 10.59 -4.87
CA PRO A 82 11.34 11.97 -4.46
C PRO A 82 12.11 12.64 -5.61
N GLU A 83 11.47 13.58 -6.30
CA GLU A 83 12.19 14.69 -6.91
C GLU A 83 13.02 15.31 -5.79
N ILE A 84 14.26 14.85 -5.67
CA ILE A 84 15.29 15.60 -4.97
C ILE A 84 15.38 16.92 -5.72
N ASN A 85 14.89 17.97 -5.08
CA ASN A 85 14.88 19.33 -5.61
C ASN A 85 16.23 19.62 -6.27
N GLN A 86 16.23 19.82 -7.59
CA GLN A 86 17.32 20.51 -8.28
C GLN A 86 17.25 21.98 -7.87
N SER A 87 17.72 22.25 -6.66
CA SER A 87 18.04 23.60 -6.20
C SER A 87 19.40 23.56 -5.52
N PHE A 88 20.43 23.33 -6.32
CA PHE A 88 21.78 23.77 -5.99
C PHE A 88 22.28 24.68 -7.11
N GLU A 89 22.15 25.97 -6.80
CA GLU A 89 23.13 27.01 -7.11
C GLU A 89 23.50 27.21 -8.58
N ASN A 90 22.65 27.95 -9.29
CA ASN A 90 23.18 28.95 -10.22
C ASN A 90 23.75 30.12 -9.40
N GLU A 91 24.86 29.85 -8.70
CA GLU A 91 25.70 30.91 -8.17
C GLU A 91 26.39 31.59 -9.35
N LYS A 92 26.26 32.92 -9.39
CA LYS A 92 26.89 33.80 -10.36
C LYS A 92 28.40 33.57 -10.36
N PHE A 93 28.95 33.15 -11.49
CA PHE A 93 30.35 33.44 -11.81
C PHE A 93 30.39 34.23 -13.12
N LEU A 94 30.32 35.56 -12.99
CA LEU A 94 30.78 36.48 -14.03
C LEU A 94 32.30 36.61 -13.84
N PRO A 95 33.17 36.11 -14.73
CA PRO A 95 34.54 36.55 -14.72
C PRO A 95 34.58 38.01 -15.17
N SER A 96 35.13 38.88 -14.31
CA SER A 96 35.42 40.28 -14.62
C SER A 96 36.37 40.39 -15.81
N GLU A 97 36.13 41.35 -16.71
CA GLU A 97 36.94 41.66 -17.91
C GLU A 97 38.34 42.26 -17.59
N ASP A 98 38.81 42.15 -16.34
CA ASP A 98 40.07 42.75 -15.86
C ASP A 98 41.31 41.83 -16.00
N ASP A 99 41.20 40.67 -16.69
CA ASP A 99 42.30 39.71 -16.86
C ASP A 99 42.60 39.35 -18.34
N LEU A 100 42.46 40.31 -19.26
CA LEU A 100 43.21 40.24 -20.52
C LEU A 100 43.80 41.61 -20.88
N VAL A 101 45.05 41.75 -20.45
CA VAL A 101 46.09 42.69 -20.90
C VAL A 101 46.19 42.77 -22.42
#